data_AF-A0A9D9DBG2-F1
#
_entry.id   AF-A0A9D9DBG2-F1
#
_cell.length_a   1.000
_cell.length_b   1.000
_cell.length_c   1.000
_cell.angle_alpha   90.00
_cell.angle_beta   90.00
_cell.angle_gamma   90.00
#
_symmetry.space_group_name_H-M   'P 1'
#
loop_
_entity.id
_entity.type
_entity.pdbx_description
1 polymer ?
#
loop_
_entity_poly.entity_id
_entity_poly.type
_entity_poly.pdbx_seq_one_letter_code
_entity_poly.pdbx_strand_id
1 'polypeptide(L)'
;MQNPNLNPLDIKDESFSVRLKRFSARYGKESIASYYQQFFTHGSVPSQAFTRVLLKLIARNFPEADLQELSQNFAKEQFIFTANHGGFENHPQLTAGSLLTCMGAYLTGHSAVFLTCAALTPTHVTMPAGFMLHALRPDLKRSQLRFLSNKYNEVFINHCPFPDLSIAKKRVQALPEGALLPHELEVIENLQLNTQAASFSDALLQHNAHSYEEALSERFPGLKCYFADIDELASLLLIEDLKEHGPFYDLLSSPKLIAELIVQMANSGQAWHSAQIGINADPDRYTAGTVLFYCLNEKFEHSRLGCRIDDKDGKTSITLLNHKGFVMELTPDNVLQGLLQGRLHPNTFTVNVLLSLFHHCTLAGGIFFDGYIHKLIGIPAKLLSVPMPDGVLERRVQSVMLPFKCLNERARGSFDEARPLLHIDLLAKKRFSCAELDAVLSAPLSSALPLSLTEVYFGVELTPAEAAARKDEMLSLLRADSPCVLRFD
;
A
#
# COMPACT_ATOMS: atom_id res chain seq x y z
N MET A 1 -13.89 -31.99 26.84
CA MET A 1 -14.88 -31.04 27.36
C MET A 1 -14.77 -29.77 26.52
N GLN A 2 -15.76 -29.52 25.68
CA GLN A 2 -15.84 -28.32 24.84
C GLN A 2 -16.19 -27.13 25.74
N ASN A 3 -15.38 -26.08 25.71
CA ASN A 3 -15.71 -24.80 26.32
C ASN A 3 -16.45 -23.94 25.27
N PRO A 4 -17.76 -23.68 25.40
CA PRO A 4 -18.54 -23.04 24.34
C PRO A 4 -18.59 -21.50 24.45
N ASN A 5 -17.79 -20.84 25.30
CA ASN A 5 -17.95 -19.41 25.58
C ASN A 5 -16.65 -18.60 25.58
N LEU A 6 -15.86 -18.68 24.51
CA LEU A 6 -15.01 -17.56 24.09
C LEU A 6 -15.47 -17.14 22.70
N ASN A 7 -16.41 -16.19 22.70
CA ASN A 7 -16.91 -15.55 21.49
C ASN A 7 -15.70 -14.88 20.79
N PRO A 8 -15.30 -15.33 19.58
CA PRO A 8 -14.16 -14.77 18.88
C PRO A 8 -14.57 -13.37 18.43
N LEU A 9 -14.13 -12.33 19.15
CA LEU A 9 -14.25 -10.91 18.80
C LEU A 9 -15.56 -10.59 18.06
N ASP A 10 -16.58 -10.13 18.79
CA ASP A 10 -17.80 -9.53 18.21
C ASP A 10 -17.49 -8.17 17.54
N ILE A 11 -16.43 -8.13 16.72
CA ILE A 11 -16.24 -7.16 15.65
C ILE A 11 -17.27 -7.57 14.60
N LYS A 12 -18.52 -7.16 14.80
CA LYS A 12 -19.51 -7.21 13.73
C LYS A 12 -18.84 -6.58 12.51
N ASP A 13 -18.73 -7.35 11.43
CA ASP A 13 -18.20 -6.87 10.16
C ASP A 13 -19.19 -5.83 9.64
N GLU A 14 -19.04 -4.60 10.14
CA GLU A 14 -19.88 -3.48 9.80
C GLU A 14 -19.78 -3.32 8.29
N SER A 15 -20.91 -3.36 7.58
CA SER A 15 -20.85 -3.26 6.13
C SER A 15 -20.14 -1.97 5.71
N PHE A 16 -19.41 -2.01 4.60
CA PHE A 16 -18.65 -0.87 4.09
C PHE A 16 -19.49 0.43 4.02
N SER A 17 -20.77 0.31 3.64
CA SER A 17 -21.69 1.44 3.56
C SER A 17 -21.97 2.11 4.91
N VAL A 18 -21.97 1.34 6.01
CA VAL A 18 -22.17 1.89 7.36
C VAL A 18 -20.91 2.61 7.84
N ARG A 19 -19.72 2.02 7.63
CA ARG A 19 -18.43 2.70 7.92
C ARG A 19 -18.30 4.03 7.18
N LEU A 20 -18.62 4.02 5.89
CA LEU A 20 -18.61 5.21 5.05
C LEU A 20 -19.60 6.28 5.55
N LYS A 21 -20.83 5.89 5.91
CA LYS A 21 -21.82 6.83 6.47
C LYS A 21 -21.34 7.45 7.77
N ARG A 22 -20.74 6.67 8.67
CA ARG A 22 -20.15 7.16 9.92
C ARG A 22 -19.01 8.15 9.63
N PHE A 23 -18.11 7.80 8.71
CA PHE A 23 -17.02 8.69 8.30
C PHE A 23 -17.55 10.01 7.73
N SER A 24 -18.50 9.94 6.78
CA SER A 24 -19.11 11.13 6.17
C SER A 24 -19.86 11.99 7.20
N ALA A 25 -20.54 11.38 8.17
CA ALA A 25 -21.24 12.11 9.23
C ALA A 25 -20.26 12.83 10.17
N ARG A 26 -19.11 12.20 10.44
CA ARG A 26 -18.08 12.74 11.35
C ARG A 26 -17.21 13.81 10.69
N TYR A 27 -16.69 13.53 9.49
CA TYR A 27 -15.65 14.35 8.87
C TYR A 27 -16.10 15.03 7.57
N GLY A 28 -17.25 14.68 6.99
CA GLY A 28 -17.64 15.13 5.65
C GLY A 28 -17.69 16.65 5.46
N LYS A 29 -17.92 17.43 6.53
CA LYS A 29 -17.96 18.90 6.48
C LYS A 29 -16.60 19.56 6.66
N GLU A 30 -15.60 18.82 7.13
CA GLU A 30 -14.25 19.34 7.32
C GLU A 30 -13.58 19.54 5.96
N SER A 31 -12.73 20.57 5.85
CA SER A 31 -11.88 20.72 4.69
C SER A 31 -10.83 19.62 4.66
N ILE A 32 -10.37 19.26 3.46
CA ILE A 32 -9.27 18.32 3.27
C ILE A 32 -8.04 18.75 4.08
N ALA A 33 -7.69 20.04 4.06
CA ALA A 33 -6.58 20.57 4.87
C ALA A 33 -6.77 20.31 6.37
N SER A 34 -7.95 20.63 6.92
CA SER A 34 -8.23 20.46 8.34
C SER A 34 -8.21 18.99 8.76
N TYR A 35 -8.75 18.12 7.92
CA TYR A 35 -8.74 16.69 8.15
C TYR A 35 -7.30 16.12 8.14
N TYR A 36 -6.48 16.48 7.15
CA TYR A 36 -5.09 16.02 7.11
C TYR A 36 -4.24 16.63 8.24
N GLN A 37 -4.48 17.87 8.66
CA GLN A 37 -3.83 18.44 9.85
C GLN A 37 -4.19 17.65 11.12
N GLN A 38 -5.47 17.32 11.29
CA GLN A 38 -5.90 16.45 12.40
C GLN A 38 -5.28 15.06 12.27
N PHE A 39 -5.16 14.53 11.06
CA PHE A 39 -4.51 13.25 10.82
C PHE A 39 -3.07 13.29 11.33
N PHE A 40 -2.24 14.19 10.82
CA PHE A 40 -0.81 14.29 11.18
C PHE A 40 -0.55 14.60 12.67
N THR A 41 -1.48 15.26 13.38
CA THR A 41 -1.33 15.55 14.82
C THR A 41 -1.60 14.37 15.75
N HIS A 42 -2.11 13.24 15.24
CA HIS A 42 -2.42 12.04 16.03
C HIS A 42 -1.56 10.83 15.64
N GLY A 43 -0.37 11.08 15.08
CA GLY A 43 0.59 10.05 14.70
C GLY A 43 1.20 9.31 15.90
N SER A 44 2.21 8.50 15.60
CA SER A 44 3.03 7.83 16.62
C SER A 44 4.47 8.23 16.41
N VAL A 45 5.25 8.25 17.48
CA VAL A 45 6.71 8.28 17.36
C VAL A 45 7.17 6.85 17.02
N PRO A 46 7.78 6.62 15.84
CA PRO A 46 8.33 5.31 15.49
C PRO A 46 9.47 4.88 16.42
N SER A 47 9.76 3.57 16.47
CA SER A 47 10.90 3.06 17.25
C SER A 47 12.24 3.59 16.71
N GLN A 48 13.28 3.61 17.55
CA GLN A 48 14.63 3.98 17.12
C GLN A 48 15.19 3.01 16.06
N ALA A 49 14.87 1.72 16.17
CA ALA A 49 15.25 0.71 15.17
C ALA A 49 14.65 1.04 13.81
N PHE A 50 13.35 1.36 13.77
CA PHE A 50 12.68 1.82 12.55
C PHE A 50 13.40 3.02 11.93
N THR A 51 13.61 4.08 12.71
CA THR A 51 14.26 5.31 12.23
C THR A 51 15.66 5.04 11.68
N ARG A 52 16.45 4.20 12.37
CA ARG A 52 17.80 3.81 11.92
C ARG A 52 17.78 3.08 10.58
N VAL A 53 16.94 2.06 10.43
CA VAL A 53 16.84 1.29 9.19
C VAL A 53 16.33 2.16 8.05
N LEU A 54 15.33 3.00 8.32
CA LEU A 54 14.79 3.92 7.33
C LEU A 54 15.85 4.92 6.83
N LEU A 55 16.58 5.56 7.74
CA LEU A 55 17.65 6.51 7.37
C LEU A 55 18.74 5.82 6.54
N LYS A 56 19.04 4.54 6.80
CA LYS A 56 19.97 3.76 5.98
C LYS A 56 19.45 3.56 4.55
N LEU A 57 18.16 3.27 4.37
CA LEU A 57 17.55 3.15 3.05
C LEU A 57 17.51 4.50 2.32
N ILE A 58 17.15 5.57 3.02
CA ILE A 58 17.15 6.93 2.45
C ILE A 58 18.56 7.32 2.03
N ALA A 59 19.59 7.12 2.87
CA ALA A 59 20.97 7.47 2.55
C ALA A 59 21.50 6.74 1.30
N ARG A 60 21.05 5.50 1.06
CA ARG A 60 21.40 4.74 -0.15
C ARG A 60 20.78 5.37 -1.40
N ASN A 61 19.51 5.75 -1.32
CA ASN A 61 18.72 6.16 -2.48
C ASN A 61 18.77 7.66 -2.73
N PHE A 62 19.09 8.47 -1.73
CA PHE A 62 19.14 9.93 -1.75
C PHE A 62 20.40 10.41 -1.00
N PRO A 63 21.60 10.28 -1.61
CA PRO A 63 22.87 10.61 -0.96
C PRO A 63 22.99 12.07 -0.49
N GLU A 64 22.18 12.96 -1.06
CA GLU A 64 22.09 14.38 -0.74
C GLU A 64 21.18 14.70 0.46
N ALA A 65 20.47 13.70 1.01
CA ALA A 65 19.53 13.90 2.10
C ALA A 65 20.22 14.33 3.41
N ASP A 66 19.66 15.33 4.10
CA ASP A 66 20.08 15.70 5.45
C ASP A 66 19.55 14.67 6.46
N LEU A 67 20.35 13.63 6.72
CA LEU A 67 19.98 12.55 7.63
C LEU A 67 19.79 13.03 9.09
N GLN A 68 20.43 14.13 9.48
CA GLN A 68 20.29 14.68 10.83
C GLN A 68 18.94 15.37 10.99
N GLU A 69 18.56 16.20 10.02
CA GLU A 69 17.23 16.81 9.95
C GLU A 69 16.14 15.74 9.89
N LEU A 70 16.32 14.72 9.03
CA LEU A 70 15.37 13.61 8.92
C LEU A 70 15.24 12.84 10.23
N SER A 71 16.35 12.56 10.92
CA SER A 71 16.30 11.91 12.24
C SER A 71 15.52 12.74 13.26
N GLN A 72 15.66 14.07 13.25
CA GLN A 72 14.90 14.95 14.14
C GLN A 72 13.41 14.99 13.77
N ASN A 73 13.10 14.94 12.47
CA ASN A 73 11.73 14.86 11.99
C ASN A 73 11.07 13.54 12.41
N PHE A 74 11.75 12.41 12.25
CA PHE A 74 11.23 11.08 12.63
C PHE A 74 11.15 10.87 14.15
N ALA A 75 11.77 11.73 14.96
CA ALA A 75 11.61 11.73 16.41
C ALA A 75 10.27 12.35 16.88
N LYS A 76 9.46 12.91 15.97
CA LYS A 76 8.12 13.45 16.22
C LYS A 76 7.04 12.45 15.80
N GLU A 77 5.79 12.71 16.18
CA GLU A 77 4.66 11.92 15.69
C GLU A 77 4.60 11.94 14.16
N GLN A 78 4.67 10.75 13.57
CA GLN A 78 4.70 10.56 12.13
C GLN A 78 3.73 9.45 11.71
N PHE A 79 3.38 9.49 10.43
CA PHE A 79 2.64 8.45 9.74
C PHE A 79 3.55 7.80 8.71
N ILE A 80 3.57 6.48 8.70
CA ILE A 80 4.03 5.72 7.55
C ILE A 80 2.85 5.57 6.62
N PHE A 81 2.91 6.27 5.50
CA PHE A 81 1.92 6.12 4.46
C PHE A 81 2.26 4.89 3.64
N THR A 82 1.51 3.82 3.92
CA THR A 82 1.57 2.60 3.13
C THR A 82 0.80 2.82 1.86
N ALA A 83 1.51 3.25 0.82
CA ALA A 83 0.98 3.26 -0.52
C ALA A 83 1.07 1.81 -1.03
N ASN A 84 0.20 0.94 -0.52
CA ASN A 84 0.10 -0.42 -1.03
C ASN A 84 -0.57 -0.37 -2.42
N HIS A 85 0.25 -0.12 -3.44
CA HIS A 85 -0.12 -0.14 -4.86
C HIS A 85 -0.45 -1.56 -5.37
N GLY A 86 -0.49 -2.57 -4.49
CA GLY A 86 -0.71 -3.98 -4.83
C GLY A 86 -2.14 -4.31 -5.25
N GLY A 87 -3.07 -3.37 -5.13
CA GLY A 87 -4.35 -3.45 -5.82
C GLY A 87 -4.36 -2.48 -6.99
N PHE A 88 -4.35 -2.96 -8.23
CA PHE A 88 -4.55 -2.09 -9.41
C PHE A 88 -5.87 -1.31 -9.29
N GLU A 89 -6.85 -1.87 -8.58
CA GLU A 89 -8.18 -1.30 -8.34
C GLU A 89 -8.15 0.01 -7.53
N ASN A 90 -7.09 0.25 -6.75
CA ASN A 90 -6.97 1.40 -5.84
C ASN A 90 -5.91 2.43 -6.27
N HIS A 91 -5.35 2.31 -7.47
CA HIS A 91 -4.24 3.15 -7.90
C HIS A 91 -4.53 4.66 -7.87
N PRO A 92 -5.65 5.17 -8.42
CA PRO A 92 -5.95 6.61 -8.35
C PRO A 92 -6.01 7.15 -6.93
N GLN A 93 -6.61 6.38 -6.02
CA GLN A 93 -6.71 6.72 -4.60
C GLN A 93 -5.33 6.83 -3.97
N LEU A 94 -4.40 5.93 -4.33
CA LEU A 94 -3.04 5.95 -3.79
C LEU A 94 -2.24 7.12 -4.34
N THR A 95 -2.32 7.41 -5.65
CA THR A 95 -1.63 8.56 -6.25
C THR A 95 -2.07 9.86 -5.59
N ALA A 96 -3.38 10.07 -5.47
CA ALA A 96 -3.95 11.25 -4.83
C ALA A 96 -3.68 11.27 -3.31
N GLY A 97 -3.78 10.12 -2.64
CA GLY A 97 -3.47 9.95 -1.24
C GLY A 97 -2.04 10.38 -0.90
N SER A 98 -1.05 9.91 -1.68
CA SER A 98 0.34 10.33 -1.54
C SER A 98 0.51 11.84 -1.73
N LEU A 99 -0.20 12.45 -2.69
CA LEU A 99 -0.12 13.90 -2.92
C LEU A 99 -0.66 14.69 -1.72
N LEU A 100 -1.81 14.28 -1.17
CA LEU A 100 -2.40 14.92 0.01
C LEU A 100 -1.57 14.75 1.25
N THR A 101 -0.96 13.58 1.39
CA THR A 101 -0.03 13.29 2.46
C THR A 101 1.14 14.27 2.43
N CYS A 102 1.74 14.51 1.25
CA CYS A 102 2.79 15.50 1.08
C CYS A 102 2.31 16.91 1.48
N MET A 103 1.13 17.33 1.01
CA MET A 103 0.55 18.63 1.39
C MET A 103 0.31 18.72 2.90
N GLY A 104 -0.28 17.69 3.49
CA GLY A 104 -0.63 17.62 4.91
C GLY A 104 0.60 17.70 5.82
N ALA A 105 1.66 16.96 5.47
CA ALA A 105 2.94 17.00 6.19
C ALA A 105 3.51 18.41 6.24
N TYR A 106 3.50 19.12 5.10
CA TYR A 106 3.95 20.49 5.04
C TYR A 106 3.08 21.43 5.89
N LEU A 107 1.75 21.27 5.83
CA LEU A 107 0.81 22.06 6.62
C LEU A 107 0.98 21.88 8.13
N THR A 108 1.56 20.77 8.59
CA THR A 108 1.90 20.52 10.00
C THR A 108 3.36 20.82 10.35
N GLY A 109 4.10 21.46 9.45
CA GLY A 109 5.47 21.93 9.70
C GLY A 109 6.55 20.87 9.53
N HIS A 110 6.27 19.77 8.82
CA HIS A 110 7.29 18.81 8.41
C HIS A 110 7.92 19.29 7.10
N SER A 111 9.25 19.38 7.08
CA SER A 111 10.04 19.70 5.88
C SER A 111 10.23 18.48 4.96
N ALA A 112 9.99 17.28 5.49
CA ALA A 112 10.14 16.02 4.77
C ALA A 112 8.96 15.09 5.04
N VAL A 113 8.58 14.32 4.03
CA VAL A 113 7.56 13.28 4.12
C VAL A 113 8.10 11.95 3.63
N PHE A 114 7.68 10.89 4.31
CA PHE A 114 8.06 9.54 3.98
C PHE A 114 6.87 8.76 3.41
N LEU A 115 7.07 8.20 2.22
CA LEU A 115 6.10 7.39 1.49
C LEU A 115 6.67 5.99 1.29
N THR A 116 5.87 4.97 1.53
CA THR A 116 6.28 3.59 1.28
C THR A 116 5.50 2.98 0.14
N CYS A 117 6.20 2.31 -0.77
CA CYS A 117 5.61 1.46 -1.79
C CYS A 117 6.07 0.02 -1.53
N ALA A 118 5.19 -0.96 -1.71
CA ALA A 118 5.59 -2.36 -1.65
C ALA A 118 6.39 -2.76 -2.89
N ALA A 119 7.32 -3.71 -2.74
CA ALA A 119 7.96 -4.42 -3.83
C ALA A 119 6.91 -5.31 -4.50
N LEU A 120 6.04 -4.72 -5.30
CA LEU A 120 4.98 -5.47 -5.94
C LEU A 120 5.55 -6.30 -7.08
N THR A 121 4.88 -7.39 -7.42
CA THR A 121 5.17 -8.09 -8.65
C THR A 121 4.88 -7.18 -9.86
N PRO A 122 5.62 -7.31 -10.97
CA PRO A 122 5.40 -6.55 -12.20
C PRO A 122 4.00 -6.67 -12.83
N THR A 123 3.15 -7.55 -12.32
CA THR A 123 1.74 -7.65 -12.69
C THR A 123 0.93 -6.43 -12.28
N HIS A 124 1.37 -5.72 -11.25
CA HIS A 124 0.78 -4.45 -10.82
C HIS A 124 1.41 -3.33 -11.67
N VAL A 125 0.70 -2.94 -12.72
CA VAL A 125 1.20 -2.09 -13.82
C VAL A 125 1.31 -0.61 -13.48
N THR A 126 1.56 -0.34 -12.23
CA THR A 126 1.66 0.97 -11.64
C THR A 126 3.10 1.12 -11.21
N MET A 127 3.61 2.36 -11.15
CA MET A 127 5.00 2.57 -10.72
C MET A 127 5.27 1.73 -9.48
N PRO A 128 6.18 0.75 -9.58
CA PRO A 128 7.36 0.79 -10.44
C PRO A 128 7.26 0.05 -11.80
N ALA A 129 6.25 -0.77 -12.09
CA ALA A 129 6.28 -1.71 -13.23
C ALA A 129 5.71 -1.18 -14.58
N GLY A 130 5.10 0.00 -14.57
CA GLY A 130 4.39 0.55 -15.73
C GLY A 130 3.46 1.71 -15.39
N PHE A 131 2.57 2.02 -16.34
CA PHE A 131 1.49 2.99 -16.16
C PHE A 131 0.11 2.37 -16.29
N MET A 132 -0.80 2.86 -15.43
CA MET A 132 -2.22 2.80 -15.69
C MET A 132 -2.59 3.91 -16.66
N LEU A 133 -3.25 3.54 -17.75
CA LEU A 133 -3.73 4.46 -18.78
C LEU A 133 -5.22 4.73 -18.59
N HIS A 134 -5.68 5.88 -19.06
CA HIS A 134 -7.09 6.24 -18.97
C HIS A 134 -8.00 5.37 -19.83
N ALA A 135 -9.23 5.19 -19.36
CA ALA A 135 -10.31 4.63 -20.17
C ALA A 135 -11.00 5.77 -20.92
N LEU A 136 -10.90 5.77 -22.24
CA LEU A 136 -11.51 6.83 -23.07
C LEU A 136 -13.03 6.70 -23.23
N ARG A 137 -13.61 5.58 -22.76
CA ARG A 137 -15.07 5.43 -22.67
C ARG A 137 -15.46 4.77 -21.34
N PRO A 138 -16.61 5.13 -20.75
CA PRO A 138 -17.06 4.58 -19.47
C PRO A 138 -17.26 3.06 -19.45
N ASP A 139 -17.43 2.43 -20.62
CA ASP A 139 -17.59 0.99 -20.83
C ASP A 139 -16.26 0.26 -21.09
N LEU A 140 -15.14 0.99 -21.22
CA LEU A 140 -13.83 0.39 -21.48
C LEU A 140 -13.03 0.18 -20.20
N LYS A 141 -12.42 -1.01 -20.07
CA LYS A 141 -11.45 -1.31 -19.01
C LYS A 141 -10.22 -0.41 -19.20
N ARG A 142 -9.72 0.19 -18.10
CA ARG A 142 -8.46 0.95 -18.10
C ARG A 142 -7.35 0.09 -18.70
N SER A 143 -6.60 0.65 -19.65
CA SER A 143 -5.49 -0.06 -20.26
C SER A 143 -4.25 0.00 -19.36
N GLN A 144 -3.44 -1.05 -19.45
CA GLN A 144 -2.26 -1.22 -18.63
C GLN A 144 -1.02 -1.25 -19.51
N LEU A 145 -0.11 -0.30 -19.33
CA LEU A 145 1.17 -0.29 -20.04
C LEU A 145 2.27 -0.82 -19.12
N ARG A 146 2.65 -2.09 -19.27
CA ARG A 146 3.80 -2.63 -18.52
C ARG A 146 5.11 -2.37 -19.25
N PHE A 147 6.16 -2.14 -18.49
CA PHE A 147 7.52 -2.00 -19.03
C PHE A 147 8.29 -3.32 -19.01
N LEU A 148 7.89 -4.24 -18.13
CA LEU A 148 8.49 -5.56 -18.02
C LEU A 148 7.73 -6.61 -18.84
N SER A 149 8.45 -7.65 -19.25
CA SER A 149 7.89 -8.84 -19.88
C SER A 149 7.12 -9.69 -18.88
N ASN A 150 6.10 -10.42 -19.34
CA ASN A 150 5.29 -11.30 -18.50
C ASN A 150 6.09 -12.42 -17.81
N LYS A 151 7.30 -12.73 -18.29
CA LYS A 151 8.19 -13.70 -17.61
C LYS A 151 8.63 -13.26 -16.21
N TYR A 152 8.51 -11.98 -15.89
CA TYR A 152 8.84 -11.43 -14.56
C TYR A 152 7.62 -11.28 -13.66
N ASN A 153 6.43 -11.75 -14.08
CA ASN A 153 5.19 -11.57 -13.30
C ASN A 153 5.24 -12.18 -11.90
N GLU A 154 6.09 -13.17 -11.67
CA GLU A 154 6.29 -13.78 -10.34
C GLU A 154 7.56 -13.29 -9.64
N VAL A 155 8.35 -12.42 -10.26
CA VAL A 155 9.61 -11.91 -9.68
C VAL A 155 9.32 -10.63 -8.89
N PHE A 156 9.91 -10.47 -7.72
CA PHE A 156 9.84 -9.20 -6.99
C PHE A 156 10.54 -8.08 -7.79
N ILE A 157 9.97 -6.87 -7.80
CA ILE A 157 10.41 -5.79 -8.69
C ILE A 157 11.84 -5.29 -8.41
N ASN A 158 12.28 -5.35 -7.16
CA ASN A 158 13.65 -5.06 -6.75
C ASN A 158 14.69 -6.03 -7.36
N HIS A 159 14.26 -7.23 -7.76
CA HIS A 159 15.09 -8.23 -8.45
C HIS A 159 14.86 -8.28 -9.97
N CYS A 160 13.97 -7.44 -10.50
CA CYS A 160 13.77 -7.33 -11.94
C CYS A 160 14.90 -6.53 -12.59
N PRO A 161 15.23 -6.81 -13.87
CA PRO A 161 16.15 -5.95 -14.61
C PRO A 161 15.51 -4.58 -14.86
N PHE A 162 16.34 -3.60 -15.17
CA PHE A 162 15.85 -2.36 -15.78
C PHE A 162 15.04 -2.68 -17.04
N PRO A 163 13.85 -2.07 -17.20
CA PRO A 163 12.99 -2.35 -18.33
C PRO A 163 13.56 -1.76 -19.62
N ASP A 164 13.32 -2.47 -20.71
CA ASP A 164 13.54 -1.95 -22.05
C ASP A 164 12.35 -1.05 -22.43
N LEU A 165 12.55 0.27 -22.38
CA LEU A 165 11.53 1.25 -22.73
C LEU A 165 11.05 1.12 -24.19
N SER A 166 11.81 0.45 -25.08
CA SER A 166 11.34 0.15 -26.43
C SER A 166 10.14 -0.81 -26.43
N ILE A 167 10.01 -1.67 -25.41
CA ILE A 167 8.84 -2.54 -25.22
C ILE A 167 7.61 -1.70 -24.92
N ALA A 168 7.73 -0.69 -24.05
CA ALA A 168 6.65 0.23 -23.75
C ALA A 168 6.20 0.98 -25.01
N LYS A 169 7.15 1.53 -25.78
CA LYS A 169 6.87 2.24 -27.04
C LYS A 169 6.20 1.34 -28.09
N LYS A 170 6.65 0.09 -28.25
CA LYS A 170 6.01 -0.89 -29.14
C LYS A 170 4.58 -1.22 -28.71
N ARG A 171 4.34 -1.35 -27.40
CA ARG A 171 2.98 -1.60 -26.87
C ARG A 171 2.06 -0.42 -27.12
N VAL A 172 2.56 0.81 -26.97
CA VAL A 172 1.83 2.03 -27.35
C VAL A 172 1.51 2.07 -28.84
N GLN A 173 2.47 1.77 -29.71
CA GLN A 173 2.27 1.73 -31.17
C GLN A 173 1.26 0.67 -31.62
N ALA A 174 1.08 -0.39 -30.83
CA ALA A 174 0.09 -1.44 -31.10
C ALA A 174 -1.33 -1.08 -30.63
N LEU A 175 -1.50 0.01 -29.88
CA LEU A 175 -2.82 0.49 -29.49
C LEU A 175 -3.54 1.10 -30.70
N PRO A 176 -4.88 1.00 -30.77
CA PRO A 176 -5.67 1.71 -31.78
C PRO A 176 -5.39 3.21 -31.77
N GLU A 177 -5.52 3.85 -32.93
CA GLU A 177 -5.41 5.31 -33.04
C GLU A 177 -6.42 5.99 -32.10
N GLY A 178 -5.93 6.99 -31.35
CA GLY A 178 -6.75 7.69 -30.37
C GLY A 178 -7.06 6.89 -29.11
N ALA A 179 -6.36 5.79 -28.82
CA ALA A 179 -6.49 5.03 -27.56
C ALA A 179 -5.79 5.69 -26.35
N LEU A 180 -4.90 6.66 -26.61
CA LEU A 180 -4.20 7.44 -25.60
C LEU A 180 -4.56 8.91 -25.71
N LEU A 181 -4.52 9.61 -24.58
CA LEU A 181 -4.52 11.07 -24.55
C LEU A 181 -3.15 11.61 -25.01
N PRO A 182 -3.09 12.79 -25.64
CA PRO A 182 -1.83 13.34 -26.15
C PRO A 182 -0.72 13.45 -25.09
N HIS A 183 -1.06 13.90 -23.88
CA HIS A 183 -0.10 14.03 -22.79
C HIS A 183 0.39 12.68 -22.26
N GLU A 184 -0.45 11.63 -22.30
CA GLU A 184 -0.04 10.27 -21.93
C GLU A 184 1.03 9.77 -22.91
N LEU A 185 0.82 9.97 -24.21
CA LEU A 185 1.79 9.63 -25.23
C LEU A 185 3.11 10.38 -25.02
N GLU A 186 3.04 11.69 -24.79
CA GLU A 186 4.23 12.52 -24.55
C GLU A 186 5.04 12.04 -23.34
N VAL A 187 4.37 11.74 -22.21
CA VAL A 187 5.03 11.20 -21.02
C VAL A 187 5.73 9.88 -21.33
N ILE A 188 5.06 8.97 -22.05
CA ILE A 188 5.64 7.65 -22.39
C ILE A 188 6.84 7.79 -23.34
N GLU A 189 6.76 8.69 -24.32
CA GLU A 189 7.83 8.89 -25.30
C GLU A 189 9.08 9.51 -24.68
N ASN A 190 8.88 10.41 -23.71
CA ASN A 190 9.93 11.15 -23.02
C ASN A 190 10.37 10.52 -21.69
N LEU A 191 9.79 9.38 -21.29
CA LEU A 191 10.17 8.70 -20.05
C LEU A 191 11.66 8.35 -20.05
N GLN A 192 12.36 8.80 -19.01
CA GLN A 192 13.75 8.46 -18.75
C GLN A 192 13.86 7.80 -17.37
N LEU A 193 14.60 6.68 -17.31
CA LEU A 193 14.90 6.00 -16.06
C LEU A 193 16.36 6.24 -15.71
N ASN A 194 16.64 6.48 -14.43
CA ASN A 194 18.01 6.56 -13.93
C ASN A 194 18.63 5.16 -13.92
N THR A 195 19.26 4.75 -15.02
CA THR A 195 19.93 3.44 -15.12
C THR A 195 21.24 3.37 -14.33
N GLN A 196 21.66 4.45 -13.66
CA GLN A 196 22.82 4.46 -12.76
C GLN A 196 22.46 4.08 -11.31
N ALA A 197 21.18 3.98 -10.97
CA ALA A 197 20.76 3.51 -9.65
C ALA A 197 21.18 2.05 -9.41
N ALA A 198 21.29 1.66 -8.13
CA ALA A 198 21.73 0.32 -7.76
C ALA A 198 20.76 -0.78 -8.21
N SER A 199 19.47 -0.48 -8.25
CA SER A 199 18.42 -1.37 -8.73
C SER A 199 17.36 -0.61 -9.53
N PHE A 200 16.54 -1.35 -10.27
CA PHE A 200 15.37 -0.79 -10.94
C PHE A 200 14.42 -0.13 -9.93
N SER A 201 14.16 -0.79 -8.79
CA SER A 201 13.32 -0.23 -7.72
C SER A 201 13.85 1.13 -7.24
N ASP A 202 15.15 1.23 -6.95
CA ASP A 202 15.75 2.47 -6.45
C ASP A 202 15.61 3.64 -7.45
N ALA A 203 15.84 3.39 -8.75
CA ALA A 203 15.66 4.41 -9.80
C ALA A 203 14.24 4.98 -9.81
N LEU A 204 13.24 4.16 -9.48
CA LEU A 204 11.83 4.53 -9.51
C LEU A 204 11.41 5.23 -8.22
N LEU A 205 11.93 4.79 -7.07
CA LEU A 205 11.74 5.51 -5.81
C LEU A 205 12.26 6.95 -5.94
N GLN A 206 13.43 7.13 -6.55
CA GLN A 206 13.99 8.44 -6.88
C GLN A 206 13.11 9.24 -7.84
N HIS A 207 12.65 8.60 -8.92
CA HIS A 207 11.79 9.27 -9.91
C HIS A 207 10.44 9.70 -9.31
N ASN A 208 9.81 8.86 -8.50
CA ASN A 208 8.56 9.17 -7.83
C ASN A 208 8.77 10.32 -6.84
N ALA A 209 9.79 10.25 -5.98
CA ALA A 209 10.16 11.33 -5.07
C ALA A 209 10.23 12.68 -5.81
N HIS A 210 11.00 12.73 -6.90
CA HIS A 210 11.15 13.92 -7.71
C HIS A 210 9.81 14.40 -8.32
N SER A 211 9.00 13.48 -8.84
CA SER A 211 7.71 13.82 -9.47
C SER A 211 6.73 14.47 -8.50
N TYR A 212 6.68 13.99 -7.25
CA TYR A 212 5.83 14.57 -6.21
C TYR A 212 6.39 15.92 -5.72
N GLU A 213 7.71 16.06 -5.57
CA GLU A 213 8.35 17.34 -5.24
C GLU A 213 8.08 18.40 -6.32
N GLU A 214 8.25 18.03 -7.59
CA GLU A 214 8.02 18.94 -8.74
C GLU A 214 6.55 19.38 -8.79
N ALA A 215 5.62 18.43 -8.65
CA ALA A 215 4.18 18.67 -8.70
C ALA A 215 3.71 19.72 -7.67
N LEU A 216 4.36 19.76 -6.50
CA LEU A 216 3.99 20.59 -5.36
C LEU A 216 4.82 21.87 -5.22
N SER A 217 5.87 22.01 -6.03
CA SER A 217 6.93 23.03 -5.87
C SER A 217 6.46 24.49 -5.97
N GLU A 218 5.28 24.78 -6.53
CA GLU A 218 4.73 26.14 -6.54
C GLU A 218 4.21 26.58 -5.18
N ARG A 219 3.45 25.72 -4.53
CA ARG A 219 2.77 26.04 -3.27
C ARG A 219 3.57 25.65 -2.03
N PHE A 220 4.39 24.61 -2.16
CA PHE A 220 5.16 24.00 -1.08
C PHE A 220 6.66 23.93 -1.43
N PRO A 221 7.31 25.07 -1.71
CA PRO A 221 8.72 25.08 -2.06
C PRO A 221 9.55 24.52 -0.91
N GLY A 222 10.47 23.60 -1.22
CA GLY A 222 11.37 22.99 -0.24
C GLY A 222 10.83 21.77 0.49
N LEU A 223 9.58 21.35 0.25
CA LEU A 223 9.10 20.04 0.72
C LEU A 223 9.93 18.92 0.09
N LYS A 224 10.48 18.04 0.92
CA LYS A 224 11.21 16.84 0.48
C LYS A 224 10.37 15.58 0.58
N CYS A 225 10.36 14.78 -0.47
CA CYS A 225 9.62 13.53 -0.53
C CYS A 225 10.60 12.37 -0.62
N TYR A 226 10.52 11.42 0.31
CA TYR A 226 11.36 10.23 0.31
C TYR A 226 10.50 8.99 0.14
N PHE A 227 10.78 8.21 -0.90
CA PHE A 227 10.16 6.92 -1.12
C PHE A 227 11.10 5.80 -0.66
N ALA A 228 10.57 4.81 0.06
CA ALA A 228 11.28 3.55 0.30
C ALA A 228 10.41 2.34 0.02
N ASP A 229 11.10 1.23 -0.22
CA ASP A 229 10.50 -0.09 -0.35
C ASP A 229 10.10 -0.61 1.03
N ILE A 230 8.80 -0.80 1.27
CA ILE A 230 8.28 -1.23 2.57
C ILE A 230 8.72 -2.65 2.92
N ASP A 231 8.94 -3.47 1.91
CA ASP A 231 9.22 -4.88 2.09
C ASP A 231 10.71 -5.08 2.42
N GLU A 232 11.59 -4.29 1.78
CA GLU A 232 12.99 -4.21 2.17
C GLU A 232 13.15 -3.65 3.58
N LEU A 233 12.42 -2.57 3.91
CA LEU A 233 12.39 -1.99 5.24
C LEU A 233 11.96 -3.01 6.29
N ALA A 234 10.87 -3.74 6.04
CA ALA A 234 10.39 -4.78 6.93
C ALA A 234 11.39 -5.96 7.04
N SER A 235 12.03 -6.36 5.95
CA SER A 235 13.03 -7.43 5.97
C SER A 235 14.23 -7.06 6.82
N LEU A 236 14.74 -5.83 6.69
CA LEU A 236 15.87 -5.33 7.48
C LEU A 236 15.51 -5.19 8.96
N LEU A 237 14.33 -4.66 9.28
CA LEU A 237 13.85 -4.57 10.65
C LEU A 237 13.68 -5.94 11.30
N LEU A 238 13.11 -6.89 10.56
CA LEU A 238 12.95 -8.26 11.03
C LEU A 238 14.31 -8.94 11.30
N ILE A 239 15.32 -8.69 10.46
CA ILE A 239 16.69 -9.15 10.71
C ILE A 239 17.27 -8.55 12.00
N GLU A 240 17.05 -7.25 12.26
CA GLU A 240 17.49 -6.62 13.50
C GLU A 240 16.77 -7.22 14.72
N ASP A 241 15.44 -7.34 14.68
CA ASP A 241 14.64 -7.98 15.74
C ASP A 241 15.12 -9.40 16.03
N LEU A 242 15.43 -10.19 15.00
CA LEU A 242 15.90 -11.57 15.19
C LEU A 242 17.31 -11.65 15.76
N LYS A 243 18.20 -10.70 15.45
CA LYS A 243 19.58 -10.66 15.97
C LYS A 243 19.66 -10.10 17.38
N GLU A 244 18.82 -9.14 17.71
CA GLU A 244 18.83 -8.44 19.00
C GLU A 244 17.83 -9.03 20.01
N HIS A 245 17.16 -10.14 19.66
CA HIS A 245 16.08 -10.74 20.45
C HIS A 245 14.95 -9.75 20.76
N GLY A 246 14.53 -9.01 19.74
CA GLY A 246 13.41 -8.06 19.79
C GLY A 246 12.03 -8.74 19.75
N PRO A 247 10.95 -7.95 19.64
CA PRO A 247 9.58 -8.46 19.77
C PRO A 247 9.21 -9.57 18.78
N PHE A 248 9.70 -9.51 17.53
CA PHE A 248 9.43 -10.58 16.56
C PHE A 248 10.18 -11.89 16.90
N TYR A 249 11.38 -11.80 17.50
CA TYR A 249 12.10 -12.97 18.00
C TYR A 249 11.29 -13.67 19.10
N ASP A 250 10.75 -12.92 20.04
CA ASP A 250 9.92 -13.46 21.13
C ASP A 250 8.65 -14.14 20.59
N LEU A 251 8.03 -13.51 19.59
CA LEU A 251 6.87 -14.07 18.90
C LEU A 251 7.21 -15.44 18.27
N LEU A 252 8.30 -15.53 17.50
CA LEU A 252 8.74 -16.77 16.85
C LEU A 252 9.26 -17.82 17.84
N SER A 253 9.73 -17.39 19.01
CA SER A 253 10.16 -18.26 20.10
C SER A 253 8.99 -18.94 20.83
N SER A 254 7.75 -18.55 20.51
CA SER A 254 6.53 -19.16 21.05
C SER A 254 5.67 -19.78 19.95
N PRO A 255 5.96 -21.04 19.54
CA PRO A 255 5.15 -21.75 18.55
C PRO A 255 3.68 -21.86 18.91
N LYS A 256 3.33 -21.88 20.21
CA LYS A 256 1.93 -21.90 20.66
C LYS A 256 1.21 -20.60 20.31
N LEU A 257 1.84 -19.44 20.56
CA LEU A 257 1.26 -18.15 20.22
C LEU A 257 1.11 -17.99 18.70
N ILE A 258 2.11 -18.43 17.92
CA ILE A 258 1.98 -18.42 16.46
C ILE A 258 0.86 -19.36 15.99
N ALA A 259 0.74 -20.56 16.56
CA ALA A 259 -0.32 -21.49 16.19
C ALA A 259 -1.71 -20.89 16.48
N GLU A 260 -1.89 -20.27 17.64
CA GLU A 260 -3.13 -19.55 17.99
C GLU A 260 -3.41 -18.40 17.05
N LEU A 261 -2.39 -17.62 16.69
CA LEU A 261 -2.47 -16.53 15.72
C LEU A 261 -2.91 -17.05 14.35
N ILE A 262 -2.27 -18.11 13.84
CA ILE A 262 -2.62 -18.77 12.56
C ILE A 262 -4.06 -19.24 12.55
N VAL A 263 -4.51 -19.90 13.62
CA VAL A 263 -5.88 -20.38 13.73
C VAL A 263 -6.90 -19.24 13.80
N GLN A 264 -6.63 -18.18 14.57
CA GLN A 264 -7.56 -17.04 14.67
C GLN A 264 -7.62 -16.18 13.40
N MET A 265 -6.50 -16.10 12.68
CA MET A 265 -6.42 -15.40 11.40
C MET A 265 -6.95 -16.26 10.24
N ALA A 266 -7.24 -17.55 10.46
CA ALA A 266 -7.82 -18.40 9.43
C ALA A 266 -9.14 -17.84 8.91
N ASN A 267 -9.26 -17.76 7.58
CA ASN A 267 -10.35 -17.14 6.83
C ASN A 267 -10.49 -15.61 7.01
N SER A 268 -9.48 -14.94 7.60
CA SER A 268 -9.40 -13.48 7.61
C SER A 268 -8.87 -12.99 6.26
N GLY A 269 -9.80 -12.67 5.35
CA GLY A 269 -9.48 -12.20 4.00
C GLY A 269 -8.95 -13.30 3.07
N GLN A 270 -8.41 -12.90 1.92
CA GLN A 270 -7.87 -13.82 0.89
C GLN A 270 -6.48 -14.37 1.23
N ALA A 271 -5.88 -13.97 2.34
CA ALA A 271 -4.47 -14.25 2.62
C ALA A 271 -4.26 -15.60 3.33
N TRP A 272 -5.16 -15.97 4.26
CA TRP A 272 -4.99 -17.10 5.18
C TRP A 272 -6.27 -17.96 5.09
N HIS A 273 -6.33 -18.97 4.22
CA HIS A 273 -7.49 -19.86 4.17
C HIS A 273 -7.30 -21.08 5.07
N SER A 274 -8.34 -21.49 5.79
CA SER A 274 -8.32 -22.64 6.71
C SER A 274 -7.87 -23.96 6.06
N ALA A 275 -8.17 -24.19 4.77
CA ALA A 275 -7.70 -25.37 4.02
C ALA A 275 -6.16 -25.45 3.85
N GLN A 276 -5.45 -24.38 4.22
CA GLN A 276 -4.01 -24.19 4.05
C GLN A 276 -3.25 -24.34 5.37
N ILE A 277 -3.99 -24.56 6.45
CA ILE A 277 -3.51 -24.75 7.82
C ILE A 277 -3.83 -26.20 8.19
N GLY A 278 -2.78 -27.00 8.29
CA GLY A 278 -2.91 -28.39 8.69
C GLY A 278 -2.56 -28.62 10.14
N ILE A 279 -3.55 -28.94 10.98
CA ILE A 279 -3.27 -29.48 12.31
C ILE A 279 -3.06 -30.99 12.15
N ASN A 280 -1.85 -31.48 12.41
CA ASN A 280 -1.48 -32.90 12.34
C ASN A 280 -1.84 -33.61 11.02
N ALA A 281 -1.86 -32.90 9.88
CA ALA A 281 -2.29 -33.47 8.60
C ALA A 281 -1.12 -33.69 7.61
N ASP A 282 -1.44 -34.40 6.52
CA ASP A 282 -0.47 -34.93 5.55
C ASP A 282 0.14 -33.82 4.66
N PRO A 283 1.49 -33.67 4.59
CA PRO A 283 2.19 -32.64 3.82
C PRO A 283 1.74 -32.49 2.35
N ASP A 284 1.22 -33.54 1.72
CA ASP A 284 0.85 -33.53 0.30
C ASP A 284 -0.44 -32.74 -0.01
N ARG A 285 -1.18 -32.25 1.01
CA ARG A 285 -2.46 -31.53 0.84
C ARG A 285 -2.39 -30.01 0.96
N TYR A 286 -1.20 -29.42 1.15
CA TYR A 286 -1.05 -27.97 1.44
C TYR A 286 -0.44 -27.20 0.27
N THR A 287 -1.27 -26.64 -0.60
CA THR A 287 -0.77 -26.00 -1.83
C THR A 287 -1.38 -24.65 -2.19
N ALA A 288 -2.12 -23.99 -1.29
CA ALA A 288 -2.61 -22.63 -1.55
C ALA A 288 -2.33 -21.70 -0.35
N GLY A 289 -2.11 -20.40 -0.60
CA GLY A 289 -2.03 -19.32 0.40
C GLY A 289 -0.68 -19.07 1.06
N THR A 290 -0.51 -17.88 1.65
CA THR A 290 0.78 -17.36 2.15
C THR A 290 0.71 -17.04 3.64
N VAL A 291 1.29 -17.89 4.47
CA VAL A 291 1.40 -17.72 5.93
C VAL A 291 2.73 -17.06 6.27
N LEU A 292 2.66 -15.88 6.88
CA LEU A 292 3.78 -15.03 7.37
C LEU A 292 4.83 -14.58 6.31
N PHE A 293 5.25 -15.46 5.40
CA PHE A 293 6.34 -15.23 4.46
C PHE A 293 6.01 -15.77 3.08
N TYR A 294 6.56 -15.13 2.05
CA TYR A 294 6.80 -15.76 0.76
C TYR A 294 8.16 -16.45 0.78
N CYS A 295 8.30 -17.53 0.02
CA CYS A 295 9.62 -18.05 -0.33
C CYS A 295 10.03 -17.58 -1.72
N LEU A 296 11.32 -17.34 -1.89
CA LEU A 296 11.94 -16.99 -3.16
C LEU A 296 12.76 -18.17 -3.69
N ASN A 297 12.67 -18.44 -4.99
CA ASN A 297 13.62 -19.34 -5.64
C ASN A 297 14.88 -18.59 -6.08
N GLU A 298 15.81 -19.29 -6.74
CA GLU A 298 17.07 -18.72 -7.24
C GLU A 298 16.89 -17.61 -8.28
N LYS A 299 15.71 -17.52 -8.90
CA LYS A 299 15.33 -16.44 -9.83
C LYS A 299 14.56 -15.31 -9.15
N PHE A 300 14.43 -15.36 -7.82
CA PHE A 300 13.63 -14.45 -7.01
C PHE A 300 12.13 -14.47 -7.36
N GLU A 301 11.66 -15.57 -7.96
CA GLU A 301 10.23 -15.81 -8.15
C GLU A 301 9.61 -16.16 -6.79
N HIS A 302 8.57 -15.44 -6.42
CA HIS A 302 7.86 -15.65 -5.18
C HIS A 302 6.97 -16.89 -5.28
N SER A 303 6.84 -17.61 -4.17
CA SER A 303 5.90 -18.71 -4.05
C SER A 303 5.25 -18.67 -2.67
N ARG A 304 3.97 -18.99 -2.65
CA ARG A 304 3.15 -18.96 -1.44
C ARG A 304 3.54 -20.11 -0.50
N LEU A 305 3.57 -19.84 0.79
CA LEU A 305 3.86 -20.81 1.84
C LEU A 305 2.60 -21.16 2.63
N GLY A 306 2.26 -22.44 2.67
CA GLY A 306 1.32 -22.99 3.65
C GLY A 306 2.02 -23.29 4.98
N CYS A 307 1.25 -23.76 5.96
CA CYS A 307 1.81 -24.18 7.25
C CYS A 307 1.21 -25.50 7.76
N ARG A 308 2.07 -26.29 8.40
CA ARG A 308 1.67 -27.44 9.22
C ARG A 308 1.95 -27.14 10.68
N ILE A 309 0.97 -27.39 11.54
CA ILE A 309 1.06 -27.27 12.99
C ILE A 309 1.04 -28.69 13.56
N ASP A 310 2.15 -29.10 14.16
CA ASP A 310 2.27 -30.38 14.85
C ASP A 310 2.24 -30.13 16.36
N ASP A 311 1.30 -30.76 17.06
CA ASP A 311 1.20 -30.70 18.52
C ASP A 311 1.25 -32.12 19.08
N LYS A 312 2.41 -32.49 19.64
CA LYS A 312 2.67 -33.82 20.20
C LYS A 312 3.32 -33.66 21.57
N ASP A 313 2.81 -34.41 22.55
CA ASP A 313 3.34 -34.47 23.92
C ASP A 313 3.53 -33.08 24.58
N GLY A 314 2.64 -32.13 24.25
CA GLY A 314 2.67 -30.75 24.77
C GLY A 314 3.71 -29.83 24.11
N LYS A 315 4.46 -30.33 23.12
CA LYS A 315 5.39 -29.56 22.29
C LYS A 315 4.74 -29.23 20.95
N THR A 316 4.52 -27.94 20.75
CA THR A 316 4.00 -27.39 19.49
C THR A 316 5.17 -27.02 18.59
N SER A 317 5.11 -27.41 17.33
CA SER A 317 6.05 -27.01 16.27
C SER A 317 5.29 -26.60 15.02
N ILE A 318 5.87 -25.68 14.27
CA ILE A 318 5.25 -25.14 13.05
C ILE A 318 6.24 -25.30 11.91
N THR A 319 5.79 -25.86 10.81
CA THR A 319 6.58 -26.02 9.59
C THR A 319 5.93 -25.21 8.48
N LEU A 320 6.72 -24.40 7.77
CA LEU A 320 6.33 -23.74 6.52
C LEU A 320 6.67 -24.63 5.34
N LEU A 321 5.74 -24.76 4.40
CA LEU A 321 5.88 -25.64 3.24
C LEU A 321 5.23 -25.07 1.97
N ASN A 322 5.71 -25.50 0.81
CA ASN A 322 5.06 -25.19 -0.47
C ASN A 322 5.00 -26.40 -1.43
N HIS A 323 4.25 -26.23 -2.52
CA HIS A 323 4.09 -27.24 -3.56
C HIS A 323 5.37 -27.51 -4.38
N LYS A 324 6.41 -26.70 -4.23
CA LYS A 324 7.71 -26.83 -4.92
C LYS A 324 8.75 -27.56 -4.05
N GLY A 325 8.35 -28.11 -2.90
CA GLY A 325 9.23 -28.88 -2.01
C GLY A 325 10.04 -28.05 -1.00
N PHE A 326 9.73 -26.77 -0.83
CA PHE A 326 10.29 -25.98 0.26
C PHE A 326 9.73 -26.48 1.59
N VAL A 327 10.60 -26.70 2.58
CA VAL A 327 10.23 -27.12 3.93
C VAL A 327 11.16 -26.42 4.92
N MET A 328 10.59 -25.76 5.92
CA MET A 328 11.36 -25.05 6.95
C MET A 328 10.59 -25.03 8.28
N GLU A 329 11.23 -25.44 9.37
CA GLU A 329 10.68 -25.24 10.72
C GLU A 329 10.68 -23.74 11.05
N LEU A 330 9.56 -23.22 11.55
CA LEU A 330 9.40 -21.82 11.90
C LEU A 330 10.04 -21.55 13.27
N THR A 331 11.33 -21.21 13.25
CA THR A 331 12.11 -20.78 14.42
C THR A 331 12.81 -19.44 14.12
N PRO A 332 13.20 -18.67 15.15
CA PRO A 332 13.93 -17.42 14.94
C PRO A 332 15.17 -17.59 14.05
N ASP A 333 15.99 -18.62 14.33
CA ASP A 333 17.22 -18.90 13.58
C ASP A 333 16.95 -19.24 12.12
N ASN A 334 15.97 -20.11 11.85
CA ASN A 334 15.65 -20.50 10.47
C ASN A 334 15.11 -19.31 9.67
N VAL A 335 14.28 -18.46 10.28
CA VAL A 335 13.77 -17.25 9.64
C VAL A 335 14.92 -16.27 9.37
N LEU A 336 15.81 -16.05 10.34
CA LEU A 336 16.98 -15.18 10.18
C LEU A 336 17.87 -15.66 9.04
N GLN A 337 18.19 -16.95 8.99
CA GLN A 337 18.98 -17.54 7.91
C GLN A 337 18.27 -17.42 6.56
N GLY A 338 16.95 -17.67 6.51
CA GLY A 338 16.15 -17.53 5.30
C GLY A 338 16.14 -16.10 4.75
N LEU A 339 16.05 -15.09 5.61
CA LEU A 339 16.13 -13.67 5.24
C LEU A 339 17.53 -13.29 4.76
N LEU A 340 18.59 -13.66 5.50
CA LEU A 340 19.98 -13.36 5.12
C LEU A 340 20.38 -14.01 3.79
N GLN A 341 19.79 -15.15 3.44
CA GLN A 341 20.00 -15.85 2.17
C GLN A 341 19.10 -15.35 1.03
N GLY A 342 18.20 -14.40 1.30
CA GLY A 342 17.20 -13.94 0.32
C GLY A 342 16.23 -15.03 -0.13
N ARG A 343 15.99 -16.06 0.71
CA ARG A 343 15.05 -17.15 0.44
C ARG A 343 13.67 -16.90 1.03
N LEU A 344 13.58 -16.04 2.05
CA LEU A 344 12.33 -15.62 2.66
C LEU A 344 12.11 -14.13 2.45
N HIS A 345 10.84 -13.76 2.33
CA HIS A 345 10.41 -12.39 2.23
C HIS A 345 9.13 -12.20 3.06
N PRO A 346 9.00 -11.15 3.88
CA PRO A 346 7.80 -10.95 4.69
C PRO A 346 6.58 -10.77 3.77
N ASN A 347 5.44 -11.35 4.17
CA ASN A 347 4.18 -11.09 3.51
C ASN A 347 3.51 -9.83 4.08
N THR A 348 2.40 -9.39 3.46
CA THR A 348 1.65 -8.21 3.90
C THR A 348 1.26 -8.26 5.38
N PHE A 349 0.88 -9.42 5.92
CA PHE A 349 0.56 -9.54 7.35
C PHE A 349 1.79 -9.21 8.21
N THR A 350 2.92 -9.86 7.92
CA THR A 350 4.17 -9.71 8.68
C THR A 350 4.67 -8.28 8.63
N VAL A 351 4.63 -7.65 7.45
CA VAL A 351 4.98 -6.23 7.27
C VAL A 351 4.12 -5.35 8.18
N ASN A 352 2.79 -5.52 8.16
CA ASN A 352 1.89 -4.68 8.95
C ASN A 352 2.09 -4.88 10.45
N VAL A 353 2.22 -6.11 10.94
CA VAL A 353 2.46 -6.41 12.37
C VAL A 353 3.80 -5.84 12.83
N LEU A 354 4.86 -6.09 12.07
CA LEU A 354 6.20 -5.61 12.41
C LEU A 354 6.25 -4.09 12.51
N LEU A 355 5.74 -3.38 11.51
CA LEU A 355 5.78 -1.92 11.50
C LEU A 355 4.87 -1.33 12.58
N SER A 356 3.61 -1.77 12.64
CA SER A 356 2.61 -1.14 13.52
C SER A 356 2.74 -1.53 14.98
N LEU A 357 2.89 -2.81 15.28
CA LEU A 357 2.88 -3.31 16.66
C LEU A 357 4.27 -3.28 17.29
N PHE A 358 5.30 -3.73 16.56
CA PHE A 358 6.65 -3.89 17.13
C PHE A 358 7.52 -2.65 16.96
N HIS A 359 7.19 -1.78 16.01
CA HIS A 359 7.93 -0.54 15.76
C HIS A 359 7.10 0.72 15.83
N HIS A 360 5.88 0.63 16.38
CA HIS A 360 5.01 1.75 16.72
C HIS A 360 4.71 2.69 15.56
N CYS A 361 4.73 2.19 14.34
CA CYS A 361 4.48 3.00 13.17
C CYS A 361 2.99 3.20 12.99
N THR A 362 2.55 4.45 12.82
CA THR A 362 1.18 4.67 12.37
C THR A 362 1.06 4.36 10.90
N LEU A 363 0.26 3.37 10.52
CA LEU A 363 0.02 3.03 9.13
C LEU A 363 -1.18 3.80 8.59
N ALA A 364 -1.00 4.46 7.45
CA ALA A 364 -2.07 5.09 6.68
C ALA A 364 -2.31 4.35 5.36
N GLY A 365 -3.57 4.20 4.95
CA GLY A 365 -3.98 3.50 3.73
C GLY A 365 -5.42 3.84 3.34
N GLY A 366 -5.90 3.42 2.16
CA GLY A 366 -7.25 3.77 1.68
C GLY A 366 -8.41 3.21 2.53
N ILE A 367 -9.64 3.68 2.30
CA ILE A 367 -10.85 3.35 3.09
C ILE A 367 -11.15 1.83 3.24
N PHE A 368 -10.63 1.00 2.33
CA PHE A 368 -10.78 -0.46 2.37
C PHE A 368 -9.75 -1.17 3.25
N PHE A 369 -8.66 -0.49 3.61
CA PHE A 369 -7.66 -1.00 4.54
C PHE A 369 -8.22 -1.10 5.96
N ASP A 370 -9.21 -0.30 6.32
CA ASP A 370 -9.81 -0.24 7.67
C ASP A 370 -10.19 -1.61 8.22
N GLY A 371 -11.19 -2.27 7.62
CA GLY A 371 -11.67 -3.57 8.11
C GLY A 371 -10.62 -4.68 8.08
N TYR A 372 -9.66 -4.60 7.15
CA TYR A 372 -8.60 -5.59 7.01
C TYR A 372 -7.49 -5.41 8.06
N ILE A 373 -6.99 -4.17 8.23
CA ILE A 373 -5.96 -3.81 9.21
C ILE A 373 -6.46 -4.03 10.63
N HIS A 374 -7.73 -3.72 10.92
CA HIS A 374 -8.33 -3.98 12.24
C HIS A 374 -8.16 -5.44 12.68
N LYS A 375 -8.36 -6.40 11.76
CA LYS A 375 -8.16 -7.83 12.05
C LYS A 375 -6.67 -8.19 12.09
N LEU A 376 -5.89 -7.75 11.10
CA LEU A 376 -4.44 -8.05 11.02
C LEU A 376 -3.65 -7.55 12.22
N ILE A 377 -4.04 -6.43 12.83
CA ILE A 377 -3.34 -5.82 13.97
C ILE A 377 -4.03 -6.20 15.30
N GLY A 378 -5.36 -6.13 15.35
CA GLY A 378 -6.11 -6.30 16.60
C GLY A 378 -6.02 -7.70 17.18
N ILE A 379 -6.02 -8.74 16.33
CA ILE A 379 -5.86 -10.13 16.77
C ILE A 379 -4.47 -10.35 17.39
N PRO A 380 -3.35 -10.09 16.69
CA PRO A 380 -2.02 -10.27 17.27
C PRO A 380 -1.78 -9.41 18.50
N ALA A 381 -2.21 -8.15 18.55
CA ALA A 381 -2.00 -7.34 19.74
C ALA A 381 -2.68 -7.89 20.99
N LYS A 382 -3.93 -8.37 20.84
CA LYS A 382 -4.66 -9.03 21.93
C LYS A 382 -3.96 -10.31 22.38
N LEU A 383 -3.54 -11.15 21.43
CA LEU A 383 -2.83 -12.40 21.71
C LEU A 383 -1.50 -12.16 22.43
N LEU A 384 -0.76 -11.14 22.00
CA LEU A 384 0.55 -10.81 22.55
C LEU A 384 0.47 -9.94 23.81
N SER A 385 -0.75 -9.57 24.25
CA SER A 385 -0.97 -8.65 25.38
C SER A 385 -0.18 -7.34 25.22
N VAL A 386 0.06 -6.94 23.97
CA VAL A 386 0.68 -5.65 23.65
C VAL A 386 -0.45 -4.62 23.71
N PRO A 387 -0.28 -3.51 24.44
CA PRO A 387 -1.30 -2.47 24.46
C PRO A 387 -1.59 -2.07 23.03
N MET A 388 -2.84 -2.31 22.62
CA MET A 388 -3.37 -1.62 21.47
C MET A 388 -3.23 -0.15 21.81
N PRO A 389 -2.61 0.66 20.95
CA PRO A 389 -2.52 2.07 21.28
C PRO A 389 -3.96 2.58 21.49
N ASP A 390 -4.22 3.34 22.55
CA ASP A 390 -5.58 3.71 22.95
C ASP A 390 -6.21 4.68 21.94
N GLY A 391 -7.48 4.47 21.58
CA GLY A 391 -8.22 5.37 20.65
C GLY A 391 -7.69 5.39 19.21
N VAL A 392 -6.79 4.47 18.90
CA VAL A 392 -5.88 4.57 17.75
C VAL A 392 -6.35 3.81 16.53
N LEU A 393 -6.99 2.65 16.65
CA LEU A 393 -7.47 1.96 15.43
C LEU A 393 -8.55 2.79 14.70
N GLU A 394 -9.47 3.42 15.42
CA GLU A 394 -10.47 4.31 14.82
C GLU A 394 -9.88 5.60 14.20
N ARG A 395 -8.71 6.08 14.64
CA ARG A 395 -8.12 7.34 14.16
C ARG A 395 -6.91 7.16 13.24
N ARG A 396 -6.09 6.14 13.47
CA ARG A 396 -4.88 5.81 12.70
C ARG A 396 -5.21 5.12 11.38
N VAL A 397 -6.29 4.34 11.31
CA VAL A 397 -6.66 3.58 10.11
C VAL A 397 -7.67 4.31 9.22
N GLN A 398 -8.31 5.37 9.74
CA GLN A 398 -9.23 6.20 8.98
C GLN A 398 -8.51 7.32 8.23
N SER A 399 -7.50 7.03 7.41
CA SER A 399 -7.19 7.92 6.29
C SER A 399 -8.07 7.50 5.12
N VAL A 400 -9.08 8.31 4.76
CA VAL A 400 -9.68 8.12 3.45
C VAL A 400 -8.71 8.75 2.46
N MET A 401 -7.99 7.90 1.72
CA MET A 401 -7.30 8.34 0.52
C MET A 401 -8.38 8.69 -0.52
N LEU A 402 -8.59 9.99 -0.70
CA LEU A 402 -9.57 10.54 -1.62
C LEU A 402 -8.90 10.73 -2.99
N PRO A 403 -9.40 10.17 -4.11
CA PRO A 403 -8.94 10.54 -5.42
C PRO A 403 -9.44 11.94 -5.76
N PHE A 404 -8.56 12.73 -6.37
CA PHE A 404 -8.94 13.93 -7.11
C PHE A 404 -9.21 13.59 -8.56
N LYS A 405 -9.93 14.49 -9.22
CA LYS A 405 -10.09 14.42 -10.66
C LYS A 405 -9.15 15.38 -11.38
N CYS A 406 -8.83 15.03 -12.61
CA CYS A 406 -8.18 15.86 -13.60
C CYS A 406 -9.18 16.21 -14.70
N LEU A 407 -9.22 17.48 -15.11
CA LEU A 407 -9.85 17.89 -16.37
C LEU A 407 -8.78 17.83 -17.46
N ASN A 408 -9.03 17.09 -18.54
CA ASN A 408 -8.25 17.26 -19.76
C ASN A 408 -8.79 18.47 -20.55
N GLU A 409 -8.00 19.02 -21.47
CA GLU A 409 -8.41 20.15 -22.33
C GLU A 409 -9.70 19.88 -23.14
N ARG A 410 -10.02 18.61 -23.40
CA ARG A 410 -11.22 18.20 -24.13
C ARG A 410 -12.48 18.21 -23.26
N ALA A 411 -12.33 18.17 -21.95
CA ALA A 411 -13.42 18.30 -21.01
C ALA A 411 -13.88 19.75 -21.04
N ARG A 412 -15.09 20.00 -21.54
CA ARG A 412 -15.69 21.33 -21.71
C ARG A 412 -16.14 21.94 -20.38
N GLY A 413 -15.34 21.76 -19.34
CA GLY A 413 -15.59 22.26 -17.99
C GLY A 413 -16.71 21.55 -17.24
N SER A 414 -17.22 20.41 -17.72
CA SER A 414 -18.25 19.65 -17.02
C SER A 414 -17.65 18.58 -16.10
N PHE A 415 -18.22 18.41 -14.91
CA PHE A 415 -17.78 17.43 -13.92
C PHE A 415 -17.91 15.96 -14.40
N ASP A 416 -18.85 15.73 -15.32
CA ASP A 416 -19.08 14.44 -15.98
C ASP A 416 -17.94 14.03 -16.91
N GLU A 417 -17.09 14.97 -17.31
CA GLU A 417 -15.93 14.74 -18.18
C GLU A 417 -14.58 14.68 -17.41
N ALA A 418 -14.63 14.82 -16.08
CA ALA A 418 -13.45 14.78 -15.22
C ALA A 418 -13.09 13.34 -14.81
N ARG A 419 -11.80 12.98 -14.91
CA ARG A 419 -11.25 11.61 -14.74
C ARG A 419 -10.35 11.51 -13.50
N PRO A 420 -10.08 10.34 -12.91
CA PRO A 420 -9.15 10.21 -11.79
C PRO A 420 -7.78 10.83 -12.06
N LEU A 421 -7.11 11.32 -11.03
CA LEU A 421 -5.67 11.57 -11.08
C LEU A 421 -4.92 10.24 -11.14
N LEU A 422 -4.22 9.98 -12.26
CA LEU A 422 -3.25 8.88 -12.37
C LEU A 422 -1.81 9.40 -12.25
N HIS A 423 -0.87 8.49 -12.04
CA HIS A 423 0.55 8.84 -11.95
C HIS A 423 1.07 9.47 -13.25
N ILE A 424 0.58 9.01 -14.40
CA ILE A 424 0.93 9.60 -15.71
C ILE A 424 0.47 11.05 -15.83
N ASP A 425 -0.58 11.44 -15.10
CA ASP A 425 -1.07 12.82 -15.07
C ASP A 425 -0.17 13.71 -14.21
N LEU A 426 0.40 13.19 -13.11
CA LEU A 426 1.43 13.91 -12.33
C LEU A 426 2.65 14.23 -13.20
N LEU A 427 3.14 13.23 -13.95
CA LEU A 427 4.29 13.38 -14.84
C LEU A 427 4.03 14.35 -15.99
N ALA A 428 2.80 14.36 -16.52
CA ALA A 428 2.42 15.28 -17.58
C ALA A 428 2.29 16.72 -17.09
N LYS A 429 1.62 16.94 -15.94
CA LYS A 429 1.41 18.30 -15.42
C LYS A 429 2.74 18.91 -14.98
N LYS A 430 3.65 18.10 -14.41
CA LYS A 430 4.91 18.49 -13.76
C LYS A 430 4.74 19.39 -12.54
N ARG A 431 3.89 20.43 -12.61
CA ARG A 431 3.66 21.40 -11.55
C ARG A 431 2.20 21.86 -11.51
N PHE A 432 1.56 21.76 -10.34
CA PHE A 432 0.25 22.36 -10.10
C PHE A 432 0.40 23.79 -9.58
N SER A 433 -0.53 24.66 -9.97
CA SER A 433 -0.56 26.04 -9.49
C SER A 433 -1.01 26.12 -8.03
N CYS A 434 -0.63 27.20 -7.34
CA CYS A 434 -1.11 27.48 -5.99
C CYS A 434 -2.65 27.46 -5.89
N ALA A 435 -3.33 28.04 -6.88
CA ALA A 435 -4.79 28.12 -6.90
C ALA A 435 -5.46 26.74 -6.99
N GLU A 436 -4.90 25.82 -7.78
CA GLU A 436 -5.40 24.43 -7.87
C GLU A 436 -5.22 23.68 -6.56
N LEU A 437 -4.05 23.79 -5.95
CA LEU A 437 -3.74 23.10 -4.70
C LEU A 437 -4.55 23.66 -3.52
N ASP A 438 -4.73 24.99 -3.45
CA ASP A 438 -5.56 25.65 -2.42
C ASP A 438 -7.04 25.30 -2.59
N ALA A 439 -7.54 25.16 -3.83
CA ALA A 439 -8.91 24.73 -4.10
C ALA A 439 -9.15 23.30 -3.60
N VAL A 440 -8.21 22.38 -3.87
CA VAL A 440 -8.25 21.01 -3.36
C VAL A 440 -8.23 21.00 -1.82
N LEU A 441 -7.31 21.72 -1.21
CA LEU A 441 -7.17 21.75 0.26
C LEU A 441 -8.38 22.36 0.98
N SER A 442 -9.06 23.30 0.34
CA SER A 442 -10.25 23.97 0.89
C SER A 442 -11.54 23.16 0.70
N ALA A 443 -11.54 22.15 -0.17
CA ALA A 443 -12.70 21.34 -0.47
C ALA A 443 -13.16 20.56 0.78
N PRO A 444 -14.48 20.44 1.03
CA PRO A 444 -14.99 19.60 2.10
C PRO A 444 -14.80 18.11 1.74
N LEU A 445 -14.50 17.25 2.71
CA LEU A 445 -14.30 15.81 2.48
C LEU A 445 -15.50 15.13 1.79
N SER A 446 -16.72 15.56 2.11
CA SER A 446 -17.97 15.08 1.48
C SER A 446 -18.03 15.31 -0.03
N SER A 447 -17.24 16.26 -0.55
CA SER A 447 -17.14 16.49 -1.98
C SER A 447 -16.17 15.54 -2.69
N ALA A 448 -15.19 14.98 -1.98
CA ALA A 448 -14.18 14.08 -2.52
C ALA A 448 -14.54 12.60 -2.33
N LEU A 449 -15.34 12.30 -1.30
CA LEU A 449 -15.75 10.94 -0.91
C LEU A 449 -16.49 10.18 -2.03
N PRO A 450 -17.52 10.75 -2.69
CA PRO A 450 -18.23 10.04 -3.75
C PRO A 450 -17.32 9.60 -4.92
N LEU A 451 -16.29 10.38 -5.22
CA LEU A 451 -15.29 10.10 -6.26
C LEU A 451 -14.43 8.88 -5.91
N SER A 452 -14.02 8.80 -4.64
CA SER A 452 -13.31 7.64 -4.07
C SER A 452 -14.01 6.33 -4.32
N LEU A 453 -15.34 6.36 -4.23
CA LEU A 453 -16.16 5.16 -4.28
C LEU A 453 -16.38 4.72 -5.72
N THR A 454 -16.74 5.65 -6.62
CA THR A 454 -17.06 5.33 -8.03
C THR A 454 -15.96 4.52 -8.69
N GLU A 455 -14.73 4.98 -8.57
CA GLU A 455 -13.61 4.35 -9.27
C GLU A 455 -13.22 2.98 -8.76
N VAL A 456 -13.44 2.70 -7.47
CA VAL A 456 -13.20 1.35 -6.91
C VAL A 456 -14.30 0.39 -7.34
N TYR A 457 -15.57 0.82 -7.28
CA TYR A 457 -16.68 -0.07 -7.63
C TYR A 457 -16.76 -0.39 -9.12
N PHE A 458 -16.26 0.49 -10.01
CA PHE A 458 -16.14 0.21 -11.44
C PHE A 458 -14.84 -0.54 -11.82
N GLY A 459 -13.94 -0.79 -10.85
CA GLY A 459 -12.72 -1.58 -11.05
C GLY A 459 -12.88 -3.08 -10.82
N VAL A 460 -13.94 -3.50 -10.12
CA VAL A 460 -14.28 -4.90 -9.84
C VAL A 460 -15.05 -5.48 -11.04
N GLU A 461 -14.81 -6.74 -11.40
CA GLU A 461 -15.64 -7.47 -12.37
C GLU A 461 -17.04 -7.69 -11.80
N LEU A 462 -17.88 -6.66 -11.91
CA LEU A 462 -19.30 -6.72 -11.60
C LEU A 462 -20.06 -7.20 -12.83
N THR A 463 -21.10 -8.01 -12.62
CA THR A 463 -22.07 -8.22 -13.69
C THR A 463 -22.74 -6.88 -14.05
N PRO A 464 -23.20 -6.69 -15.30
CA PRO A 464 -23.86 -5.45 -15.71
C PRO A 464 -25.03 -5.02 -14.80
N ALA A 465 -25.74 -5.98 -14.19
CA ALA A 465 -26.83 -5.72 -13.25
C ALA A 465 -26.34 -5.23 -11.88
N GLU A 466 -25.26 -5.81 -11.34
CA GLU A 466 -24.64 -5.37 -10.08
C GLU A 466 -24.00 -3.99 -10.24
N ALA A 467 -23.36 -3.75 -11.40
CA ALA A 467 -22.81 -2.46 -11.76
C ALA A 467 -23.90 -1.39 -11.84
N ALA A 468 -25.06 -1.70 -12.45
CA ALA A 468 -26.18 -0.78 -12.57
C ALA A 468 -26.83 -0.44 -11.21
N ALA A 469 -27.13 -1.45 -10.38
CA ALA A 469 -27.75 -1.25 -9.08
C ALA A 469 -26.86 -0.44 -8.12
N ARG A 470 -25.54 -0.71 -8.10
CA ARG A 470 -24.58 0.05 -7.29
C ARG A 470 -24.31 1.43 -7.88
N LYS A 471 -24.30 1.57 -9.21
CA LYS A 471 -24.20 2.88 -9.88
C LYS A 471 -25.36 3.78 -9.49
N ASP A 472 -26.60 3.31 -9.41
CA ASP A 472 -27.74 4.14 -9.02
C ASP A 472 -27.67 4.56 -7.53
N GLU A 473 -27.28 3.64 -6.64
CA GLU A 473 -27.02 3.95 -5.23
C GLU A 473 -25.92 5.02 -5.08
N MET A 474 -24.84 4.91 -5.85
CA MET A 474 -23.72 5.84 -5.80
C MET A 474 -24.01 7.16 -6.49
N LEU A 475 -24.73 7.16 -7.62
CA LEU A 475 -25.23 8.36 -8.30
C LEU A 475 -26.16 9.17 -7.40
N SER A 476 -26.93 8.50 -6.53
CA SER A 476 -27.73 9.18 -5.49
C SER A 476 -26.86 9.92 -4.46
N LEU A 477 -25.64 9.43 -4.20
CA LEU A 477 -24.64 10.04 -3.31
C LEU A 477 -23.74 11.07 -4.02
N LEU A 478 -23.62 11.03 -5.36
CA LEU A 478 -22.71 11.83 -6.19
C LEU A 478 -23.27 13.17 -6.67
N ARG A 479 -24.57 13.48 -6.46
CA ARG A 479 -25.21 14.72 -6.97
C ARG A 479 -24.74 16.02 -6.29
N ALA A 480 -23.55 16.04 -5.68
CA ALA A 480 -22.93 17.22 -5.09
C ALA A 480 -21.78 17.70 -6.00
N ASP A 481 -21.76 19.00 -6.30
CA ASP A 481 -20.63 19.64 -6.99
C ASP A 481 -19.33 19.39 -6.22
N SER A 482 -18.33 18.81 -6.88
CA SER A 482 -17.03 18.53 -6.26
C SER A 482 -15.96 19.51 -6.73
N PRO A 483 -15.41 20.37 -5.84
CA PRO A 483 -14.32 21.28 -6.14
C PRO A 483 -12.94 20.59 -6.20
N CYS A 484 -12.88 19.25 -6.09
CA CYS A 484 -11.67 18.43 -6.06
C CYS A 484 -11.08 18.14 -7.45
N VAL A 485 -10.85 19.19 -8.25
CA VAL A 485 -10.46 19.09 -9.67
C VAL A 485 -9.20 19.88 -9.98
N LEU A 486 -8.19 19.18 -10.53
CA LEU A 486 -6.95 19.75 -11.07
C LEU A 486 -7.09 19.94 -12.60
N ARG A 487 -6.49 20.99 -13.17
CA ARG A 487 -6.62 21.33 -14.58
C ARG A 487 -5.31 21.08 -15.33
N PHE A 488 -5.43 20.58 -16.56
CA PHE A 488 -4.31 20.47 -17.50
C PHE A 488 -4.48 21.60 -18.52
N ASP A 489 -3.43 22.40 -18.70
CA ASP A 489 -3.43 23.57 -19.58
C ASP A 489 -2.91 23.22 -20.98
#